data_AF-A0A7J4FMQ4-F1
#
_entry.id   AF-A0A7J4FMQ4-F1
#
_cell.length_a   1.000
_cell.length_b   1.000
_cell.length_c   1.000
_cell.angle_alpha   90.00
_cell.angle_beta   90.00
_cell.angle_gamma   90.00
#
_symmetry.space_group_name_H-M   'P 1'
#
loop_
_entity.id
_entity.type
_entity.pdbx_description
1 polymer ?
#
loop_
_entity_poly.entity_id
_entity_poly.type
_entity_poly.pdbx_seq_one_letter_code
_entity_poly.pdbx_strand_id
1 'polypeptide(L)'
;MSLWKYSFELINKELEVTRKKKQALDNLFAERKISQSTYDYLRSELAKAISELENNLKKLKERMATRAQELESQLSSLELLLASLEIHHAAGDVSDETYEKENKAILLGLEATKRELNDIRNSLQGPPAETPVEEHVTFEETTSEETETVEAERPSTEPEQTAVSYEEPRIEEKKEPEVEEEAPEVSPAASESESSESSMEGDYSTYHSSDSSNISSRETKPSTEY
;
A
#
# COMPACT_ATOMS: atom_id res chain seq x y z
N MET A 1 8.00 -3.83 4.38
CA MET A 1 6.94 -2.85 4.70
C MET A 1 5.65 -3.28 4.03
N SER A 2 4.49 -3.08 4.67
CA SER A 2 3.19 -3.35 4.08
C SER A 2 2.92 -2.45 2.87
N LEU A 3 2.25 -2.98 1.84
CA LEU A 3 2.03 -2.26 0.58
C LEU A 3 1.27 -0.94 0.76
N TRP A 4 0.26 -0.92 1.65
CA TRP A 4 -0.52 0.29 1.94
C TRP A 4 0.36 1.39 2.55
N LYS A 5 1.34 1.02 3.39
CA LYS A 5 2.23 1.96 4.08
C LYS A 5 3.15 2.65 3.08
N TYR A 6 3.73 1.87 2.17
CA TYR A 6 4.52 2.40 1.07
C TYR A 6 3.70 3.33 0.17
N SER A 7 2.49 2.92 -0.24
CA SER A 7 1.62 3.78 -1.05
C SER A 7 1.25 5.08 -0.34
N PHE A 8 0.97 5.01 0.97
CA PHE A 8 0.63 6.17 1.77
C PHE A 8 1.79 7.17 1.85
N GLU A 9 3.00 6.68 2.14
CA GLU A 9 4.23 7.50 2.17
C GLU A 9 4.51 8.12 0.81
N LEU A 10 4.40 7.34 -0.27
CA LEU A 10 4.66 7.78 -1.63
C LEU A 10 3.71 8.91 -2.06
N ILE A 11 2.40 8.74 -1.86
CA ILE A 11 1.39 9.74 -2.24
C ILE A 11 1.60 11.03 -1.44
N ASN A 12 1.90 10.94 -0.14
CA ASN A 12 2.15 12.13 0.67
C ASN A 12 3.42 12.88 0.22
N LYS A 13 4.49 12.16 -0.08
CA LYS A 13 5.74 12.75 -0.61
C LYS A 13 5.51 13.43 -1.96
N GLU A 14 4.76 12.79 -2.85
CA GLU A 14 4.45 13.34 -4.16
C GLU A 14 3.56 14.58 -4.07
N LEU A 15 2.57 14.58 -3.16
CA LEU A 15 1.78 15.77 -2.85
C LEU A 15 2.65 16.93 -2.37
N GLU A 16 3.58 16.67 -1.45
CA GLU A 16 4.48 17.68 -0.93
C GLU A 16 5.35 18.29 -2.05
N VAL A 17 5.97 17.45 -2.87
CA VAL A 17 6.81 17.90 -4.00
C VAL A 17 5.98 18.69 -5.01
N THR A 18 4.77 18.23 -5.34
CA THR A 18 3.91 18.90 -6.33
C THR A 18 3.42 20.25 -5.81
N ARG A 19 3.11 20.36 -4.51
CA ARG A 19 2.78 21.65 -3.87
C ARG A 19 3.97 22.61 -3.87
N LYS A 20 5.19 22.12 -3.58
CA LYS A 20 6.43 22.91 -3.70
C LYS A 20 6.67 23.40 -5.13
N LYS A 21 6.43 22.54 -6.13
CA LYS A 21 6.51 22.93 -7.56
C LYS A 21 5.50 24.02 -7.91
N LYS A 22 4.26 23.93 -7.41
CA LYS A 22 3.24 24.97 -7.59
C LYS A 22 3.68 26.31 -6.98
N GLN A 23 4.21 26.30 -5.76
CA GLN A 23 4.74 27.51 -5.12
C GLN A 23 5.91 28.10 -5.90
N ALA A 24 6.83 27.27 -6.39
CA ALA A 24 7.93 27.73 -7.22
C ALA A 24 7.44 28.36 -8.53
N LEU A 25 6.41 27.78 -9.16
CA LEU A 25 5.77 28.35 -10.34
C LEU A 25 5.13 29.71 -10.05
N ASP A 26 4.44 29.85 -8.92
CA ASP A 26 3.84 31.12 -8.47
C ASP A 26 4.93 32.20 -8.29
N ASN A 27 6.09 31.85 -7.72
CA ASN A 27 7.22 32.76 -7.57
C ASN A 27 7.83 33.18 -8.92
N LEU A 28 8.03 32.23 -9.84
CA LEU A 28 8.55 32.52 -11.19
C LEU A 28 7.63 33.49 -11.96
N PHE A 29 6.32 33.34 -11.79
CA PHE A 29 5.35 34.26 -12.37
C PHE A 29 5.38 35.64 -11.72
N ALA A 30 5.46 35.71 -10.38
CA ALA A 30 5.58 36.97 -9.63
C ALA A 30 6.86 37.75 -10.01
N GLU A 31 7.97 37.05 -10.24
CA GLU A 31 9.24 37.61 -10.72
C GLU A 31 9.23 37.95 -12.22
N ARG A 32 8.09 37.75 -12.92
CA ARG A 32 7.92 37.96 -14.37
C ARG A 32 8.93 37.20 -15.24
N LYS A 33 9.44 36.07 -14.74
CA LYS A 33 10.36 35.19 -15.47
C LYS A 33 9.66 34.32 -16.52
N ILE A 34 8.35 34.15 -16.40
CA ILE A 34 7.52 33.39 -17.33
C ILE A 34 6.30 34.23 -17.76
N SER A 35 5.75 33.92 -18.93
CA SER A 35 4.54 34.58 -19.44
C SER A 35 3.28 34.08 -18.72
N GLN A 36 2.20 34.88 -18.80
CA GLN A 36 0.87 34.51 -18.29
C GLN A 36 0.38 33.18 -18.89
N SER A 37 0.51 33.00 -20.20
CA SER A 37 0.04 31.79 -20.87
C SER A 37 0.77 30.53 -20.40
N THR A 38 2.09 30.61 -20.22
CA THR A 38 2.89 29.50 -19.68
C THR A 38 2.53 29.22 -18.22
N TYR A 39 2.33 30.26 -17.42
CA TYR A 39 1.88 30.12 -16.02
C TYR A 39 0.53 29.42 -15.93
N ASP A 40 -0.48 29.88 -16.67
CA ASP A 40 -1.84 29.34 -16.62
C ASP A 40 -1.87 27.87 -17.02
N TYR A 41 -1.14 27.50 -18.08
CA TYR A 41 -0.99 26.12 -18.51
C TYR A 41 -0.39 25.24 -17.41
N LEU A 42 0.80 25.57 -16.91
CA LEU A 42 1.50 24.77 -15.89
C LEU A 42 0.76 24.73 -14.56
N ARG A 43 0.11 25.83 -14.18
CA ARG A 43 -0.73 25.91 -12.98
C ARG A 43 -1.91 24.95 -13.08
N SER A 44 -2.55 24.88 -14.24
CA SER A 44 -3.67 23.96 -14.46
C SER A 44 -3.23 22.50 -14.37
N GLU A 45 -2.08 22.14 -14.94
CA GLU A 45 -1.52 20.77 -14.87
C GLU A 45 -1.13 20.39 -13.44
N LEU A 46 -0.44 21.28 -12.71
CA LEU A 46 -0.11 21.04 -11.30
C LEU A 46 -1.37 20.96 -10.42
N ALA A 47 -2.40 21.76 -10.71
CA ALA A 47 -3.67 21.69 -9.99
C ALA A 47 -4.39 20.35 -10.23
N LYS A 48 -4.41 19.84 -11.46
CA LYS A 48 -4.94 18.51 -11.77
C LYS A 48 -4.16 17.42 -11.04
N ALA A 49 -2.83 17.44 -11.12
CA ALA A 49 -1.97 16.47 -10.44
C ALA A 49 -2.20 16.45 -8.91
N ILE A 50 -2.31 17.63 -8.27
CA ILE A 50 -2.65 17.74 -6.84
C ILE A 50 -4.02 17.11 -6.57
N SER A 51 -5.03 17.44 -7.38
CA SER A 51 -6.39 16.91 -7.19
C SER A 51 -6.44 15.38 -7.35
N GLU A 52 -5.70 14.82 -8.29
CA GLU A 52 -5.61 13.37 -8.51
C GLU A 52 -4.92 12.67 -7.33
N LEU A 53 -3.80 13.22 -6.85
CA LEU A 53 -3.10 12.70 -5.68
C LEU A 53 -3.95 12.77 -4.41
N GLU A 54 -4.68 13.87 -4.19
CA GLU A 54 -5.62 13.99 -3.06
C GLU A 54 -6.76 12.98 -3.14
N ASN A 55 -7.29 12.73 -4.35
CA ASN A 55 -8.29 11.71 -4.58
C ASN A 55 -7.76 10.30 -4.29
N ASN A 56 -6.54 10.00 -4.74
CA ASN A 56 -5.87 8.73 -4.48
C ASN A 56 -5.60 8.53 -2.99
N LEU A 57 -5.15 9.58 -2.28
CA LEU A 57 -4.97 9.56 -0.83
C LEU A 57 -6.28 9.29 -0.11
N LYS A 58 -7.37 9.96 -0.51
CA LYS A 58 -8.71 9.74 0.07
C LYS A 58 -9.16 8.29 -0.11
N LYS A 59 -9.10 7.75 -1.32
CA LYS A 59 -9.43 6.34 -1.62
C LYS A 59 -8.57 5.36 -0.83
N LEU A 60 -7.29 5.66 -0.65
CA LEU A 60 -6.40 4.83 0.17
C LEU A 60 -6.82 4.86 1.64
N LYS A 61 -7.11 6.04 2.20
CA LYS A 61 -7.59 6.18 3.59
C LYS A 61 -8.91 5.45 3.82
N GLU A 62 -9.84 5.49 2.87
CA GLU A 62 -11.09 4.74 2.93
C GLU A 62 -10.83 3.23 2.99
N ARG A 63 -9.97 2.70 2.11
CA ARG A 63 -9.58 1.28 2.14
C ARG A 63 -8.88 0.89 3.45
N MET A 64 -8.01 1.75 3.96
CA MET A 64 -7.36 1.55 5.26
C MET A 64 -8.38 1.50 6.40
N ALA A 65 -9.39 2.36 6.39
CA ALA A 65 -10.46 2.34 7.38
C ALA A 65 -11.29 1.05 7.30
N THR A 66 -11.66 0.60 6.10
CA THR A 66 -12.33 -0.70 5.92
C THR A 66 -11.45 -1.86 6.42
N ARG A 67 -10.15 -1.84 6.14
CA ARG A 67 -9.22 -2.85 6.63
C ARG A 67 -9.12 -2.84 8.16
N ALA A 68 -9.15 -1.67 8.80
CA ALA A 68 -9.16 -1.56 10.25
C ALA A 68 -10.40 -2.24 10.86
N GLN A 69 -11.59 -2.00 10.28
CA GLN A 69 -12.82 -2.66 10.72
C GLN A 69 -12.77 -4.18 10.54
N GLU A 70 -12.19 -4.65 9.43
CA GLU A 70 -11.98 -6.08 9.19
C GLU A 70 -11.05 -6.69 10.24
N LEU A 71 -9.93 -6.02 10.56
CA LEU A 71 -8.98 -6.46 11.58
C LEU A 71 -9.60 -6.51 12.98
N GLU A 72 -10.49 -5.57 13.32
CA GLU A 72 -11.26 -5.61 14.58
C GLU A 72 -12.18 -6.83 14.65
N SER A 73 -12.85 -7.17 13.55
CA SER A 73 -13.65 -8.39 13.46
C SER A 73 -12.78 -9.64 13.56
N GLN A 74 -11.60 -9.66 12.92
CA GLN A 74 -10.66 -10.78 13.01
C GLN A 74 -10.15 -10.97 14.44
N LEU A 75 -9.86 -9.88 15.16
CA LEU A 75 -9.45 -9.91 16.55
C LEU A 75 -10.54 -10.54 17.43
N SER A 76 -11.80 -10.12 17.25
CA SER A 76 -12.94 -10.69 17.97
C SER A 76 -13.11 -12.19 17.72
N SER A 77 -12.93 -12.64 16.47
CA SER A 77 -12.99 -14.06 16.11
C SER A 77 -11.84 -14.87 16.72
N LEU A 78 -10.63 -14.31 16.76
CA LEU A 78 -9.48 -14.96 17.40
C LEU A 78 -9.65 -15.07 18.92
N GLU A 79 -10.23 -14.06 19.57
CA GLU A 79 -10.56 -14.11 20.99
C GLU A 79 -11.61 -15.18 21.30
N LEU A 80 -12.64 -15.30 20.46
CA LEU A 80 -13.64 -16.36 20.58
C LEU A 80 -13.02 -17.75 20.38
N LEU A 81 -12.13 -17.89 19.39
CA LEU A 81 -11.41 -19.13 19.14
C LEU A 81 -10.53 -19.51 20.33
N LEU A 82 -9.82 -18.54 20.92
CA LEU A 82 -9.03 -18.75 22.14
C LEU A 82 -9.92 -19.24 23.28
N ALA A 83 -11.03 -18.56 23.56
CA ALA A 83 -11.96 -18.97 24.61
C ALA A 83 -12.53 -20.38 24.39
N SER A 84 -12.83 -20.73 23.14
CA SER A 84 -13.30 -22.07 22.78
C SER A 84 -12.22 -23.13 23.02
N LEU A 85 -10.96 -22.85 22.67
CA LEU A 85 -9.83 -23.74 22.89
C LEU A 85 -9.61 -23.99 24.39
N GLU A 86 -9.68 -22.94 25.21
CA GLU A 86 -9.58 -23.02 26.67
C GLU A 86 -10.67 -23.90 27.28
N ILE A 87 -11.91 -23.78 26.80
CA ILE A 87 -13.03 -24.64 27.25
C ILE A 87 -12.77 -26.11 26.90
N HIS A 88 -12.35 -26.41 25.66
CA HIS A 88 -12.09 -27.78 25.24
C HIS A 88 -10.90 -28.41 25.96
N HIS A 89 -9.84 -27.64 26.22
CA HIS A 89 -8.71 -28.12 27.02
C HIS A 89 -9.13 -28.40 28.46
N ALA A 90 -9.89 -27.49 29.09
CA ALA A 90 -10.41 -27.69 30.45
C ALA A 90 -11.39 -28.87 30.56
N ALA A 91 -12.13 -29.19 29.49
CA ALA A 91 -13.01 -30.35 29.41
C ALA A 91 -12.23 -31.68 29.19
N GLY A 92 -10.95 -31.61 28.84
CA GLY A 92 -10.13 -32.77 28.48
C GLY A 92 -10.37 -33.27 27.05
N ASP A 93 -11.07 -32.50 26.21
CA ASP A 93 -11.33 -32.82 24.80
C ASP A 93 -10.07 -32.65 23.93
N VAL A 94 -9.11 -31.84 24.38
CA VAL A 94 -7.87 -31.50 23.68
C VAL A 94 -6.67 -31.85 24.55
N SER A 95 -5.65 -32.49 23.96
CA SER A 95 -4.40 -32.82 24.66
C SER A 95 -3.55 -31.58 24.91
N ASP A 96 -2.72 -31.61 25.97
CA ASP A 96 -1.80 -30.51 26.30
C ASP A 96 -0.90 -30.10 25.12
N GLU A 97 -0.39 -31.08 24.36
CA GLU A 97 0.45 -30.81 23.19
C GLU A 97 -0.31 -30.03 22.10
N THR A 98 -1.55 -30.43 21.81
CA THR A 98 -2.40 -29.76 20.82
C THR A 98 -2.78 -28.36 21.31
N TYR A 99 -3.18 -28.25 22.58
CA TYR A 99 -3.51 -26.98 23.21
C TYR A 99 -2.36 -25.99 23.13
N GLU A 100 -1.15 -26.35 23.56
CA GLU A 100 0.01 -25.45 23.56
C GLU A 100 0.34 -24.96 22.14
N LYS A 101 0.26 -25.85 21.15
CA LYS A 101 0.50 -25.51 19.75
C LYS A 101 -0.55 -24.53 19.21
N GLU A 102 -1.83 -24.81 19.43
CA GLU A 102 -2.94 -23.99 18.94
C GLU A 102 -2.99 -22.64 19.67
N ASN A 103 -2.84 -22.63 20.99
CA ASN A 103 -2.77 -21.42 21.81
C ASN A 103 -1.66 -20.49 21.30
N LYS A 104 -0.45 -21.02 21.11
CA LYS A 104 0.66 -20.23 20.54
C LYS A 104 0.32 -19.64 19.16
N ALA A 105 -0.32 -20.40 18.29
CA ALA A 105 -0.71 -19.93 16.97
C ALA A 105 -1.76 -18.80 17.05
N ILE A 106 -2.77 -18.94 17.91
CA ILE A 106 -3.80 -17.93 18.13
C ILE A 106 -3.20 -16.64 18.71
N LEU A 107 -2.32 -16.75 19.71
CA LEU A 107 -1.65 -15.60 20.32
C LEU A 107 -0.78 -14.83 19.31
N LEU A 108 -0.06 -15.53 18.43
CA LEU A 108 0.69 -14.89 17.34
C LEU A 108 -0.24 -14.16 16.37
N GLY A 109 -1.39 -14.77 16.03
CA GLY A 109 -2.42 -14.15 15.21
C GLY A 109 -2.98 -12.87 15.84
N LEU A 110 -3.26 -12.89 17.14
CA LEU A 110 -3.73 -11.74 17.91
C LEU A 110 -2.71 -10.61 17.91
N GLU A 111 -1.44 -10.91 18.20
CA GLU A 111 -0.37 -9.91 18.19
C GLU A 111 -0.19 -9.27 16.81
N ALA A 112 -0.17 -10.08 15.75
CA ALA A 112 -0.01 -9.60 14.37
C ALA A 112 -1.19 -8.71 13.94
N THR A 113 -2.42 -9.16 14.21
CA THR A 113 -3.66 -8.42 13.89
C THR A 113 -3.70 -7.09 14.63
N LYS A 114 -3.37 -7.11 15.93
CA LYS A 114 -3.33 -5.90 16.77
C LYS A 114 -2.26 -4.91 16.31
N ARG A 115 -1.08 -5.40 15.90
CA ARG A 115 0.00 -4.57 15.36
C ARG A 115 -0.43 -3.87 14.07
N GLU A 116 -0.99 -4.61 13.10
CA GLU A 116 -1.46 -4.02 11.84
C GLU A 116 -2.58 -2.99 12.08
N LEU A 117 -3.53 -3.30 12.96
CA LEU A 117 -4.62 -2.39 13.31
C LEU A 117 -4.09 -1.07 13.90
N ASN A 118 -3.10 -1.17 14.80
CA ASN A 118 -2.47 0.00 15.39
C ASN A 118 -1.73 0.84 14.34
N ASP A 119 -0.94 0.19 13.47
CA ASP A 119 -0.23 0.87 12.37
C ASP A 119 -1.19 1.65 11.45
N ILE A 120 -2.33 1.06 11.12
CA ILE A 120 -3.36 1.71 10.30
C ILE A 120 -3.96 2.91 11.05
N ARG A 121 -4.36 2.74 12.32
CA ARG A 121 -4.96 3.81 13.12
C ARG A 121 -4.02 5.00 13.29
N ASN A 122 -2.74 4.74 13.60
CA ASN A 122 -1.72 5.78 13.74
C ASN A 122 -1.50 6.54 12.43
N SER A 123 -1.50 5.83 11.29
CA SER A 123 -1.35 6.45 9.98
C SER A 123 -2.56 7.32 9.59
N LEU A 124 -3.77 6.93 10.00
CA LEU A 124 -4.99 7.69 9.73
C LEU A 124 -5.15 8.93 10.61
N GLN A 125 -4.71 8.88 11.87
CA GLN A 125 -4.79 10.02 12.80
C GLN A 125 -3.78 11.14 12.47
N GLY A 126 -2.80 10.87 11.60
CA GLY A 126 -1.70 11.79 11.31
C GLY A 126 -0.68 11.82 12.46
N PRO A 127 0.47 12.48 12.30
CA PRO A 127 1.41 12.63 13.40
C PRO A 127 0.67 13.27 14.57
N PRO A 128 0.73 12.68 15.78
CA PRO A 128 0.20 13.34 16.96
C PRO A 128 0.89 14.69 17.05
N ALA A 129 0.11 15.76 17.20
CA ALA A 129 0.66 17.03 17.65
C ALA A 129 1.48 16.73 18.91
N GLU A 130 2.77 17.06 18.89
CA GLU A 130 3.67 16.89 20.02
C GLU A 130 3.05 17.56 21.24
N THR A 131 2.42 16.78 22.11
CA THR A 131 2.24 17.14 23.50
C THR A 131 3.49 16.64 24.23
N PRO A 132 4.36 17.53 24.73
CA PRO A 132 5.46 17.15 25.60
C PRO A 132 4.83 16.58 26.86
N VAL A 133 4.85 15.26 27.01
CA VAL A 133 4.68 14.65 28.33
C VAL A 133 6.03 14.80 29.00
N GLU A 134 6.20 15.92 29.70
CA GLU A 134 7.10 15.99 30.84
C GLU A 134 6.64 14.92 31.84
N GLU A 135 7.36 13.79 31.89
CA GLU A 135 7.36 12.96 33.08
C GLU A 135 8.80 12.78 33.52
N HIS A 136 9.15 13.68 34.43
CA HIS A 136 10.29 13.70 35.31
C HIS A 136 10.39 12.36 36.06
N VAL A 137 11.16 11.40 35.52
CA VAL A 137 11.62 10.25 36.31
C VAL A 137 12.76 10.75 37.19
N THR A 138 12.38 11.02 38.43
CA THR A 138 13.22 11.23 39.60
C THR A 138 14.39 10.25 39.61
N PHE A 139 15.58 10.81 39.47
CA PHE A 139 16.86 10.14 39.61
C PHE A 139 17.09 9.89 41.11
N GLU A 140 17.06 8.64 41.56
CA GLU A 140 17.56 8.31 42.89
C GLU A 140 19.10 8.33 42.87
N GLU A 141 19.58 9.17 43.78
CA GLU A 141 20.94 9.40 44.21
C GLU A 141 21.68 8.09 44.50
N THR A 142 22.78 7.84 43.79
CA THR A 142 23.86 7.04 44.36
C THR A 142 25.19 7.71 44.03
N THR A 143 25.66 8.40 45.06
CA THR A 143 27.00 8.92 45.25
C THR A 143 28.08 7.91 44.84
N SER A 144 29.02 8.35 44.01
CA SER A 144 30.42 7.95 44.08
C SER A 144 31.24 9.03 43.38
N GLU A 145 31.84 9.83 44.25
CA GLU A 145 32.91 10.79 44.05
C GLU A 145 34.15 10.10 43.47
N GLU A 146 34.63 10.53 42.30
CA GLU A 146 36.06 10.52 42.00
C GLU A 146 36.42 11.71 41.10
N THR A 147 37.39 12.46 41.62
CA THR A 147 37.96 13.73 41.21
C THR A 147 38.98 13.60 40.08
N GLU A 148 39.30 14.77 39.49
CA GLU A 148 40.51 15.06 38.68
C GLU A 148 40.51 14.46 37.25
N THR A 149 40.80 15.19 36.17
CA THR A 149 41.63 16.38 35.97
C THR A 149 41.14 17.21 34.78
N VAL A 150 41.25 18.53 34.94
CA VAL A 150 41.17 19.54 33.89
C VAL A 150 42.43 19.48 33.02
N GLU A 151 42.31 19.42 31.70
CA GLU A 151 43.26 20.12 30.83
C GLU A 151 42.60 20.52 29.50
N ALA A 152 42.76 21.80 29.19
CA ALA A 152 42.30 22.46 27.99
C ALA A 152 43.26 22.21 26.82
N GLU A 153 42.74 22.13 25.60
CA GLU A 153 43.10 23.03 24.48
C GLU A 153 42.40 22.60 23.18
N ARG A 154 41.55 23.48 22.66
CA ARG A 154 41.43 23.77 21.21
C ARG A 154 42.28 25.03 20.97
N PRO A 155 42.66 25.43 19.73
CA PRO A 155 42.23 24.94 18.41
C PRO A 155 43.38 24.78 17.38
N SER A 156 43.15 24.13 16.23
CA SER A 156 43.82 24.55 14.98
C SER A 156 43.05 24.14 13.72
N THR A 157 42.77 25.16 12.93
CA THR A 157 42.26 25.29 11.55
C THR A 157 43.16 24.62 10.50
N GLU A 158 42.62 23.84 9.55
CA GLU A 158 42.34 24.18 8.12
C GLU A 158 43.51 23.79 7.17
N PRO A 159 43.37 23.79 5.83
CA PRO A 159 42.70 22.83 4.93
C PRO A 159 43.72 22.01 4.08
N GLU A 160 43.32 20.85 3.55
CA GLU A 160 43.90 20.36 2.30
C GLU A 160 42.80 19.87 1.34
N GLN A 161 42.63 20.68 0.28
CA GLN A 161 42.03 20.27 -0.98
C GLN A 161 43.10 19.54 -1.78
N THR A 162 42.83 18.30 -2.20
CA THR A 162 43.67 17.65 -3.21
C THR A 162 42.80 16.89 -4.20
N ALA A 163 42.73 17.49 -5.39
CA ALA A 163 42.64 16.89 -6.71
C ALA A 163 41.53 15.85 -6.99
N VAL A 164 40.54 16.34 -7.74
CA VAL A 164 39.81 15.64 -8.79
C VAL A 164 40.67 14.62 -9.54
N SER A 165 40.20 13.38 -9.63
CA SER A 165 40.57 12.45 -10.70
C SER A 165 39.33 11.67 -11.13
N TYR A 166 38.74 12.08 -12.25
CA TYR A 166 37.73 11.31 -12.97
C TYR A 166 38.45 10.20 -13.75
N GLU A 167 38.12 8.94 -13.48
CA GLU A 167 38.28 7.89 -14.48
C GLU A 167 36.91 7.55 -15.06
N GLU A 168 36.78 7.83 -16.36
CA GLU A 168 35.68 7.47 -17.24
C GLU A 168 35.98 6.08 -17.84
N PRO A 169 35.19 5.03 -17.56
CA PRO A 169 35.23 3.82 -18.35
C PRO A 169 34.34 3.97 -19.60
N ARG A 170 35.05 4.24 -20.69
CA ARG A 170 34.77 4.00 -22.10
C ARG A 170 33.64 3.01 -22.42
N ILE A 171 32.70 3.49 -23.22
CA ILE A 171 31.59 2.82 -23.88
C ILE A 171 32.11 1.67 -24.77
N GLU A 172 31.54 0.47 -24.60
CA GLU A 172 31.70 -0.63 -25.56
C GLU A 172 30.36 -0.81 -26.29
N GLU A 173 30.33 -0.37 -27.55
CA GLU A 173 29.23 -0.57 -28.50
C GLU A 173 28.98 -2.06 -28.70
N LYS A 174 27.78 -2.53 -28.33
CA LYS A 174 27.27 -3.82 -28.76
C LYS A 174 26.33 -3.61 -29.94
N LYS A 175 26.83 -3.96 -31.13
CA LYS A 175 26.14 -3.91 -32.42
C LYS A 175 24.85 -4.74 -32.41
N GLU A 176 23.80 -4.18 -33.00
CA GLU A 176 22.61 -4.88 -33.51
C GLU A 176 22.99 -5.92 -34.57
N PRO A 177 22.27 -7.06 -34.65
CA PRO A 177 22.13 -7.78 -35.89
C PRO A 177 20.87 -7.32 -36.65
N GLU A 178 21.19 -6.75 -37.80
CA GLU A 178 20.50 -6.60 -39.07
C GLU A 178 19.31 -7.56 -39.32
N VAL A 179 18.23 -6.96 -39.83
CA VAL A 179 17.04 -7.59 -40.38
C VAL A 179 17.41 -8.22 -41.73
N GLU A 180 17.27 -9.53 -41.85
CA GLU A 180 17.30 -10.23 -43.14
C GLU A 180 15.91 -10.80 -43.43
N GLU A 181 15.35 -10.30 -44.52
CA GLU A 181 14.07 -10.63 -45.12
C GLU A 181 14.23 -11.91 -45.93
N GLU A 182 13.60 -13.02 -45.51
CA GLU A 182 13.41 -14.17 -46.40
C GLU A 182 12.01 -14.78 -46.23
N ALA A 183 11.37 -15.00 -47.39
CA ALA A 183 9.97 -15.36 -47.56
C ALA A 183 9.59 -16.74 -46.99
N PRO A 184 8.35 -16.95 -46.51
CA PRO A 184 7.86 -18.29 -46.25
C PRO A 184 7.21 -18.88 -47.51
N GLU A 185 7.79 -19.97 -48.03
CA GLU A 185 7.08 -20.95 -48.85
C GLU A 185 5.87 -21.51 -48.09
N VAL A 186 4.77 -21.62 -48.81
CA VAL A 186 3.44 -22.00 -48.31
C VAL A 186 3.10 -23.45 -48.68
N SER A 187 2.54 -24.17 -47.70
CA SER A 187 1.63 -25.34 -47.77
C SER A 187 2.23 -26.74 -47.55
N PRO A 188 1.41 -27.75 -47.14
CA PRO A 188 0.24 -27.71 -46.27
C PRO A 188 0.21 -28.86 -45.24
N ALA A 189 -0.57 -28.73 -44.16
CA ALA A 189 -1.24 -29.87 -43.54
C ALA A 189 -2.49 -29.41 -42.79
N ALA A 190 -3.63 -29.61 -43.44
CA ALA A 190 -4.95 -29.47 -42.86
C ALA A 190 -5.20 -30.57 -41.81
N SER A 191 -5.94 -30.24 -40.77
CA SER A 191 -6.78 -31.21 -40.06
C SER A 191 -8.08 -30.51 -39.72
N GLU A 192 -9.02 -30.68 -40.64
CA GLU A 192 -10.43 -30.48 -40.39
C GLU A 192 -10.92 -31.58 -39.45
N SER A 193 -11.70 -31.13 -38.48
CA SER A 193 -12.68 -31.91 -37.74
C SER A 193 -13.54 -32.74 -38.68
N GLU A 194 -13.84 -34.00 -38.34
CA GLU A 194 -15.16 -34.59 -38.58
C GLU A 194 -15.56 -35.57 -37.45
N SER A 195 -16.85 -35.51 -37.16
CA SER A 195 -17.65 -36.20 -36.16
C SER A 195 -17.85 -37.68 -36.48
N SER A 196 -18.05 -38.54 -35.46
CA SER A 196 -19.34 -39.23 -35.20
C SER A 196 -19.24 -40.45 -34.26
N GLU A 197 -20.03 -40.37 -33.18
CA GLU A 197 -21.00 -41.36 -32.66
C GLU A 197 -20.56 -42.79 -32.26
N SER A 198 -20.82 -43.18 -31.00
CA SER A 198 -21.95 -44.07 -30.63
C SER A 198 -21.83 -44.69 -29.21
N SER A 199 -22.91 -44.50 -28.43
CA SER A 199 -23.54 -45.28 -27.35
C SER A 199 -22.74 -46.16 -26.36
N MET A 200 -23.02 -46.01 -25.05
CA MET A 200 -24.04 -46.84 -24.36
C MET A 200 -24.21 -46.43 -22.86
N GLU A 201 -25.41 -45.94 -22.53
CA GLU A 201 -26.26 -46.20 -21.33
C GLU A 201 -25.83 -45.83 -19.89
N GLY A 202 -26.78 -45.19 -19.19
CA GLY A 202 -26.78 -44.99 -17.74
C GLY A 202 -27.76 -43.91 -17.26
N ASP A 203 -29.06 -44.21 -17.30
CA ASP A 203 -30.22 -43.58 -16.61
C ASP A 203 -29.88 -42.72 -15.38
N TYR A 204 -30.48 -41.52 -15.21
CA TYR A 204 -31.80 -41.33 -14.55
C TYR A 204 -32.24 -39.85 -14.48
N SER A 205 -33.57 -39.67 -14.61
CA SER A 205 -34.43 -38.69 -13.93
C SER A 205 -34.72 -37.33 -14.59
N THR A 206 -35.90 -37.34 -15.23
CA THR A 206 -36.70 -36.25 -15.78
C THR A 206 -37.17 -35.25 -14.71
N TYR A 207 -36.93 -33.94 -14.93
CA TYR A 207 -37.90 -32.90 -14.58
C TYR A 207 -37.90 -31.79 -15.64
N HIS A 208 -38.97 -31.80 -16.44
CA HIS A 208 -39.40 -30.72 -17.31
C HIS A 208 -39.97 -29.59 -16.45
N SER A 209 -39.49 -28.36 -16.62
CA SER A 209 -40.27 -27.15 -16.38
C SER A 209 -39.65 -26.00 -17.17
N SER A 210 -40.24 -25.77 -18.34
CA SER A 210 -40.15 -24.48 -19.03
C SER A 210 -41.52 -23.82 -18.87
N ASP A 211 -41.57 -22.69 -18.19
CA ASP A 211 -42.58 -21.65 -18.42
C ASP A 211 -41.94 -20.33 -17.92
N SER A 212 -41.35 -19.57 -18.84
CA SER A 212 -41.94 -18.34 -19.35
C SER A 212 -42.33 -17.35 -18.25
N SER A 213 -41.60 -16.24 -18.14
CA SER A 213 -42.10 -14.96 -18.66
C SER A 213 -41.32 -13.79 -18.10
N ASN A 214 -40.60 -13.18 -19.02
CA ASN A 214 -40.14 -11.81 -19.01
C ASN A 214 -41.31 -10.84 -18.73
N ILE A 215 -41.17 -9.94 -17.75
CA ILE A 215 -41.91 -8.67 -17.72
C ILE A 215 -40.93 -7.56 -17.35
N SER A 216 -40.44 -6.93 -18.41
CA SER A 216 -39.90 -5.57 -18.42
C SER A 216 -40.92 -4.58 -17.83
N SER A 217 -40.45 -3.67 -16.98
CA SER A 217 -41.07 -2.34 -16.82
C SER A 217 -40.00 -1.34 -16.40
N ARG A 218 -39.42 -0.70 -17.42
CA ARG A 218 -38.79 0.61 -17.34
C ARG A 218 -39.85 1.70 -17.49
N GLU A 219 -39.52 2.88 -16.95
CA GLU A 219 -40.08 4.22 -17.23
C GLU A 219 -41.50 4.47 -16.69
N THR A 220 -41.92 5.66 -16.24
CA THR A 220 -41.38 7.03 -16.26
C THR A 220 -42.21 7.86 -15.27
N LYS A 221 -41.62 8.90 -14.64
CA LYS A 221 -42.37 10.01 -14.04
C LYS A 221 -42.73 11.03 -15.13
N PRO A 222 -43.88 11.71 -15.02
CA PRO A 222 -43.92 13.13 -15.37
C PRO A 222 -44.59 14.02 -14.31
N SER A 223 -44.21 15.30 -14.35
CA SER A 223 -44.79 16.52 -13.75
C SER A 223 -46.33 16.54 -13.73
N THR A 224 -47.03 17.35 -12.93
CA THR A 224 -47.09 18.83 -12.98
C THR A 224 -48.04 19.35 -11.86
N GLU A 225 -47.81 20.59 -11.40
CA GLU A 225 -48.73 21.61 -10.83
C GLU A 225 -49.98 21.19 -10.04
N TYR A 226 -50.12 21.71 -8.81
CA TYR A 226 -51.03 22.81 -8.44
C TYR A 226 -50.73 23.30 -7.01
#